data_AF-A0A837IIQ6-F1
#
_entry.id   AF-A0A837IIQ6-F1
#
_cell.length_a   1.000
_cell.length_b   1.000
_cell.length_c   1.000
_cell.angle_alpha   90.00
_cell.angle_beta   90.00
_cell.angle_gamma   90.00
#
_symmetry.space_group_name_H-M   'P 1'
#
loop_
_entity.id
_entity.type
_entity.pdbx_description
1 polymer ?
#
loop_
_entity_poly.entity_id
_entity_poly.type
_entity_poly.pdbx_seq_one_letter_code
_entity_poly.pdbx_strand_id
1 'polypeptide(L)'
;MTSVLSQKIAQLRSGDEIIILKGEGYLPVFEETEAIIAFVDGGSAICNDGTCISENCISDLIPTGRRYETYKVNGEAMRLWGLVLAARKEALDRDLEPDWSVPVSFPTEPE
;
A
#
# COMPACT_ATOMS: atom_id res chain seq x y z
N MET A 1 -7.72 -2.12 15.26
CA MET A 1 -8.75 -2.81 14.44
C MET A 1 -8.47 -2.46 13.00
N THR A 2 -8.09 -3.43 12.17
CA THR A 2 -7.94 -3.23 10.71
C THR A 2 -9.33 -3.01 10.12
N SER A 3 -9.55 -1.94 9.34
CA SER A 3 -10.89 -1.72 8.78
C SER A 3 -11.21 -2.76 7.71
N VAL A 4 -12.52 -2.92 7.46
CA VAL A 4 -13.08 -3.86 6.50
C VAL A 4 -12.51 -3.63 5.10
N LEU A 5 -12.25 -2.38 4.72
CA LEU A 5 -11.69 -2.06 3.41
C LEU A 5 -10.23 -2.54 3.28
N SER A 6 -9.37 -2.30 4.26
CA SER A 6 -8.00 -2.85 4.23
C SER A 6 -7.99 -4.36 4.15
N GLN A 7 -8.92 -5.04 4.84
CA GLN A 7 -9.04 -6.49 4.77
C GLN A 7 -9.47 -6.97 3.38
N LYS A 8 -10.40 -6.26 2.72
CA LYS A 8 -10.77 -6.55 1.33
C LYS A 8 -9.56 -6.35 0.40
N ILE A 9 -8.86 -5.22 0.53
CA ILE A 9 -7.69 -4.90 -0.31
C ILE A 9 -6.58 -5.94 -0.13
N ALA A 10 -6.32 -6.39 1.09
CA ALA A 10 -5.30 -7.40 1.38
C ALA A 10 -5.59 -8.78 0.74
N GLN A 11 -6.83 -9.06 0.34
CA GLN A 11 -7.20 -10.29 -0.37
C GLN A 11 -7.06 -10.17 -1.89
N LEU A 12 -6.89 -8.95 -2.42
CA LEU A 12 -6.71 -8.71 -3.84
C LEU A 12 -5.30 -9.06 -4.30
N ARG A 13 -5.18 -9.33 -5.60
CA ARG A 13 -3.91 -9.62 -6.26
C ARG A 13 -3.74 -8.77 -7.51
N SER A 14 -2.47 -8.64 -7.90
CA SER A 14 -2.08 -8.13 -9.21
C SER A 14 -2.89 -8.81 -10.32
N GLY A 15 -3.52 -8.00 -11.17
CA GLY A 15 -4.36 -8.43 -12.28
C GLY A 15 -5.84 -8.60 -11.94
N ASP A 16 -6.26 -8.52 -10.68
CA ASP A 16 -7.68 -8.58 -10.32
C ASP A 16 -8.40 -7.29 -10.77
N GLU A 17 -9.57 -7.44 -11.37
CA GLU A 17 -10.44 -6.33 -11.76
C GLU A 17 -11.40 -5.98 -10.61
N ILE A 18 -11.54 -4.69 -10.37
CA ILE A 18 -12.41 -4.14 -9.34
C ILE A 18 -13.22 -2.97 -9.92
N ILE A 19 -14.36 -2.70 -9.30
CA ILE A 19 -15.09 -1.46 -9.44
C ILE A 19 -14.77 -0.62 -8.22
N ILE A 20 -14.20 0.55 -8.47
CA ILE A 20 -13.94 1.56 -7.44
C ILE A 20 -15.23 2.35 -7.24
N LEU A 21 -15.74 2.36 -6.02
CA LEU A 21 -16.85 3.24 -5.65
C LEU A 21 -16.27 4.61 -5.32
N LYS A 22 -16.97 5.69 -5.73
CA LYS A 22 -16.53 7.10 -5.64
C LYS A 22 -15.58 7.37 -4.47
N GLY A 23 -14.43 7.97 -4.76
CA GLY A 23 -13.36 8.16 -3.77
C GLY A 23 -12.41 9.30 -4.12
N GLU A 24 -11.75 9.82 -3.09
CA GLU A 24 -10.74 10.87 -3.17
C GLU A 24 -9.33 10.29 -3.11
N GLY A 25 -8.74 9.98 -4.27
CA GLY A 25 -7.39 9.42 -4.37
C GLY A 25 -6.41 10.29 -5.13
N TYR A 26 -5.16 9.80 -5.19
CA TYR A 26 -4.24 10.26 -6.22
C TYR A 26 -4.79 9.77 -7.56
N LEU A 27 -5.21 10.73 -8.39
CA LEU A 27 -6.28 10.62 -9.39
C LEU A 27 -7.65 10.32 -8.73
N PRO A 28 -8.46 11.37 -8.47
CA PRO A 28 -9.78 11.19 -7.87
C PRO A 28 -10.74 10.45 -8.80
N VAL A 29 -11.58 9.61 -8.21
CA VAL A 29 -12.59 8.82 -8.91
C VAL A 29 -13.97 9.42 -8.63
N PHE A 30 -14.49 10.18 -9.60
CA PHE A 30 -15.74 10.96 -9.47
C PHE A 30 -17.02 10.13 -9.72
N GLU A 31 -16.87 9.00 -10.38
CA GLU A 31 -17.92 8.04 -10.73
C GLU A 31 -17.42 6.62 -10.52
N GLU A 32 -18.32 5.63 -10.55
CA GLU A 32 -17.90 4.23 -10.41
C GLU A 32 -17.03 3.83 -11.60
N THR A 33 -15.81 3.39 -11.34
CA THR A 33 -14.80 3.14 -12.38
C THR A 33 -14.25 1.73 -12.26
N GLU A 34 -14.17 1.03 -13.38
CA GLU A 34 -13.46 -0.25 -13.50
C GLU A 34 -11.94 -0.01 -13.53
N ALA A 35 -11.21 -0.73 -12.69
CA ALA A 35 -9.75 -0.63 -12.61
C ALA A 35 -9.13 -2.00 -12.37
N ILE A 36 -7.88 -2.17 -12.81
CA ILE A 36 -7.11 -3.41 -12.59
C ILE A 36 -6.07 -3.13 -11.52
N ILE A 37 -6.02 -3.99 -10.50
CA ILE A 37 -5.00 -3.92 -9.46
C ILE A 37 -3.62 -4.18 -10.08
N ALA A 38 -2.70 -3.21 -9.94
CA ALA A 38 -1.32 -3.36 -10.38
C ALA A 38 -0.40 -3.78 -9.23
N PHE A 39 -0.55 -3.17 -8.05
CA PHE A 39 0.29 -3.41 -6.88
C PHE A 39 -0.55 -3.44 -5.60
N VAL A 40 -0.17 -4.28 -4.63
CA VAL A 40 -0.85 -4.43 -3.33
C VAL A 40 0.19 -4.38 -2.22
N ASP A 41 -0.10 -3.63 -1.16
CA ASP A 41 0.73 -3.53 0.04
C ASP A 41 -0.12 -3.42 1.31
N GLY A 42 -0.27 -4.54 2.03
CA GLY A 42 -0.74 -4.62 3.43
C GLY A 42 -2.13 -4.09 3.80
N GLY A 43 -2.85 -3.48 2.86
CA GLY A 43 -4.10 -2.74 3.09
C GLY A 43 -4.30 -1.55 2.14
N SER A 44 -3.30 -1.23 1.32
CA SER A 44 -3.40 -0.30 0.20
C SER A 44 -3.10 -0.98 -1.12
N ALA A 45 -3.57 -0.42 -2.23
CA ALA A 45 -3.30 -0.88 -3.58
C ALA A 45 -3.15 0.29 -4.55
N ILE A 46 -2.46 0.04 -5.66
CA ILE A 46 -2.34 0.96 -6.79
C ILE A 46 -2.90 0.26 -8.02
N CYS A 47 -3.82 0.93 -8.71
CA CYS A 47 -4.41 0.46 -9.95
C CYS A 47 -3.51 0.76 -11.15
N ASN A 48 -3.77 0.08 -12.26
CA ASN A 48 -3.01 0.16 -13.49
C ASN A 48 -3.05 1.55 -14.16
N ASP A 49 -4.05 2.36 -13.83
CA ASP A 49 -4.25 3.74 -14.24
C ASP A 49 -3.65 4.77 -13.27
N GLY A 50 -3.01 4.32 -12.18
CA GLY A 50 -2.40 5.20 -11.17
C GLY A 50 -3.34 5.57 -10.03
N THR A 51 -4.59 5.10 -10.03
CA THR A 51 -5.53 5.33 -8.92
C THR A 51 -5.04 4.63 -7.65
N CYS A 52 -4.96 5.35 -6.54
CA CYS A 52 -4.58 4.79 -5.24
C CYS A 52 -5.79 4.39 -4.40
N ILE A 53 -5.78 3.18 -3.87
CA ILE A 53 -6.85 2.62 -3.02
C ILE A 53 -6.31 2.38 -1.63
N SER A 54 -6.91 3.03 -0.64
CA SER A 54 -6.70 2.78 0.78
C SER A 54 -7.88 3.37 1.54
N GLU A 55 -7.96 3.10 2.84
CA GLU A 55 -8.95 3.73 3.74
C GLU A 55 -8.87 5.26 3.78
N ASN A 56 -7.73 5.83 3.41
CA ASN A 56 -7.55 7.28 3.41
C ASN A 56 -8.04 7.94 2.13
N CYS A 57 -8.24 7.17 1.05
CA CYS A 57 -8.55 7.73 -0.26
C CYS A 57 -9.79 7.15 -0.93
N ILE A 58 -10.25 5.97 -0.55
CA ILE A 58 -11.42 5.35 -1.16
C ILE A 58 -12.29 4.77 -0.05
N SER A 59 -13.61 4.92 -0.19
CA SER A 59 -14.56 4.42 0.81
C SER A 59 -14.86 2.93 0.66
N ASP A 60 -14.94 2.44 -0.59
CA ASP A 60 -15.26 1.03 -0.84
C ASP A 60 -14.88 0.59 -2.28
N LEU A 61 -14.81 -0.72 -2.48
CA LEU A 61 -14.57 -1.36 -3.77
C LEU A 61 -15.37 -2.67 -3.89
N ILE A 62 -15.61 -3.08 -5.14
CA ILE A 62 -16.29 -4.33 -5.48
C ILE A 62 -15.38 -5.16 -6.41
N PRO A 63 -14.92 -6.35 -6.01
CA PRO A 63 -14.24 -7.27 -6.93
C PRO A 63 -15.21 -7.80 -7.97
N THR A 64 -14.85 -7.77 -9.25
CA THR A 64 -15.72 -8.28 -10.33
C THR A 64 -15.59 -9.79 -10.52
N GLY A 65 -14.52 -10.38 -9.99
CA GLY A 65 -14.15 -11.79 -10.20
C GLY A 65 -13.38 -12.05 -11.50
N ARG A 66 -13.17 -11.02 -12.34
CA ARG A 66 -12.29 -11.14 -13.50
C ARG A 66 -10.83 -10.94 -13.09
N ARG A 67 -9.94 -11.64 -13.78
CA ARG A 67 -8.49 -11.54 -13.59
C ARG A 67 -7.78 -11.51 -14.92
N TYR A 68 -6.86 -10.55 -15.05
CA TYR A 68 -6.05 -10.33 -16.24
C TYR A 68 -4.61 -10.79 -15.98
N GLU A 69 -4.16 -11.76 -16.76
CA GLU A 69 -2.77 -12.23 -16.74
C GLU A 69 -1.82 -11.22 -17.45
N THR A 70 -2.36 -10.35 -18.30
CA THR A 70 -1.59 -9.33 -19.01
C THR A 70 -2.41 -8.05 -19.12
N TYR A 71 -1.86 -6.95 -18.62
CA TYR A 71 -2.48 -5.63 -18.64
C TYR A 71 -1.40 -4.56 -18.67
N LYS A 72 -1.75 -3.36 -19.13
CA LYS A 72 -0.83 -2.21 -19.17
C LYS A 72 -0.91 -1.45 -17.87
N VAL A 73 0.24 -1.23 -17.25
CA VAL A 73 0.42 -0.33 -16.11
C VAL A 73 0.97 0.98 -16.65
N ASN A 74 0.31 2.10 -16.34
CA ASN A 74 0.78 3.40 -16.78
C ASN A 74 2.03 3.85 -16.01
N GLY A 75 2.72 4.85 -16.55
CA GLY A 75 3.96 5.36 -15.93
C GLY A 75 3.75 5.94 -14.54
N GLU A 76 2.57 6.50 -14.27
CA GLU A 76 2.26 7.11 -12.98
C GLU A 76 2.10 6.08 -11.87
N ALA A 77 1.39 4.98 -12.12
CA ALA A 77 1.29 3.84 -11.21
C ALA A 77 2.67 3.27 -10.86
N MET A 78 3.55 3.13 -11.86
CA MET A 78 4.94 2.70 -11.65
C MET A 78 5.72 3.68 -10.78
N ARG A 79 5.56 4.99 -11.04
CA ARG A 79 6.22 6.06 -10.26
C ARG A 79 5.76 6.03 -8.80
N LEU A 80 4.44 5.93 -8.57
CA LEU A 80 3.85 5.86 -7.23
C LEU A 80 4.31 4.61 -6.48
N TRP A 81 4.33 3.45 -7.15
CA TRP A 81 4.84 2.22 -6.54
C TRP A 81 6.32 2.34 -6.15
N GLY A 82 7.13 2.99 -6.99
CA GLY A 82 8.52 3.29 -6.65
C GLY A 82 8.68 4.14 -5.38
N LEU A 83 7.79 5.12 -5.16
CA LEU A 83 7.79 5.93 -3.93
C LEU A 83 7.41 5.10 -2.70
N VAL A 84 6.41 4.21 -2.82
CA VAL A 84 6.00 3.31 -1.73
C VAL A 84 7.17 2.40 -1.33
N LEU A 85 7.84 1.80 -2.31
CA LEU A 85 9.01 0.94 -2.07
C LEU A 85 10.17 1.70 -1.42
N ALA A 86 10.43 2.94 -1.85
CA ALA A 86 11.47 3.79 -1.27
C ALA A 86 11.16 4.13 0.19
N ALA A 87 9.93 4.54 0.50
CA ALA A 87 9.50 4.85 1.87
C ALA A 87 9.59 3.63 2.79
N ARG A 88 9.20 2.44 2.29
CA ARG A 88 9.31 1.18 3.04
C ARG A 88 10.76 0.82 3.33
N LYS A 89 11.66 1.01 2.36
CA LYS A 89 13.08 0.78 2.55
C LYS A 89 13.65 1.72 3.61
N GLU A 90 13.33 3.01 3.56
CA GLU A 90 13.79 3.98 4.56
C GLU A 90 13.29 3.64 5.97
N ALA A 91 12.03 3.21 6.11
CA ALA A 91 11.49 2.76 7.39
C ALA A 91 12.24 1.53 7.94
N LEU A 92 12.54 0.56 7.07
CA LEU A 92 13.33 -0.62 7.45
C LEU A 92 14.75 -0.26 7.86
N ASP A 93 15.40 0.65 7.11
CA ASP A 93 16.76 1.11 7.41
C ASP A 93 16.81 1.86 8.76
N ARG A 94 15.76 2.59 9.12
CA ARG A 94 15.63 3.29 10.42
C ARG A 94 15.44 2.32 11.60
N ASP A 95 14.66 1.27 11.44
CA ASP A 95 14.47 0.24 12.47
C ASP A 95 15.72 -0.64 12.69
N LEU A 96 16.69 -0.57 11.77
CA LEU A 96 17.96 -1.28 11.81
C LEU A 96 19.13 -0.45 12.37
N GLU A 97 18.90 0.77 12.88
CA GLU A 97 19.91 1.48 13.69
C GLU A 97 19.81 0.99 15.14
N PRO A 98 20.67 0.04 15.60
CA PRO A 98 20.67 -0.36 17.00
C PRO A 98 20.93 0.86 17.87
N ASP A 99 20.09 1.09 18.86
CA ASP A 99 20.31 2.13 19.86
C ASP A 99 21.54 1.77 20.71
N TRP A 100 22.73 2.20 20.28
CA TRP A 100 23.96 2.06 21.07
C TRP A 100 24.02 3.03 22.26
N SER A 101 22.92 3.75 22.56
CA SER A 101 22.86 4.78 23.61
C SER A 101 22.56 4.21 25.00
N VAL A 102 22.54 2.89 25.18
CA VAL A 102 22.51 2.30 26.53
C VAL A 102 23.96 2.12 27.00
N PRO A 103 24.52 3.03 27.83
CA PRO A 103 25.78 2.72 28.50
C PRO A 103 25.54 1.48 29.35
N VAL A 104 26.28 0.41 29.03
CA VAL A 104 26.36 -0.80 29.84
C VAL A 104 26.69 -0.34 31.26
N SER A 105 25.74 -0.44 32.18
CA SER A 105 25.99 -0.17 33.58
C SER A 105 26.88 -1.31 34.08
N PHE A 106 28.20 -1.12 33.98
CA PHE A 106 29.14 -1.99 34.67
C PHE A 106 28.85 -1.84 36.17
N PRO A 107 28.55 -2.93 36.89
CA PRO A 107 28.49 -2.85 38.34
C PRO A 107 29.89 -2.40 38.79
N THR A 108 29.95 -1.20 39.34
CA THR A 108 31.16 -0.71 40.00
C THR A 108 31.20 -1.48 41.32
N GLU A 109 32.12 -2.42 41.46
CA GLU A 109 32.52 -2.88 42.79
C GLU A 109 33.03 -1.66 43.57
N PRO A 110 32.57 -1.49 44.82
CA PRO A 110 33.52 -1.41 45.94
C PRO A 110 32.96 -2.22 47.13
N GLU A 111 33.70 -2.83 48.04
CA GLU A 111 35.10 -2.83 48.48
C GLU A 111 35.33 -4.15 49.25
#